data_AF-A0A2V8XZT9-F1
#
_entry.id   AF-A0A2V8XZT9-F1
#
_cell.length_a   1.000
_cell.length_b   1.000
_cell.length_c   1.000
_cell.angle_alpha   90.00
_cell.angle_beta   90.00
_cell.angle_gamma   90.00
#
_symmetry.space_group_name_H-M   'P 1'
#
loop_
_entity.id
_entity.type
_entity.pdbx_description
1 polymer ?
#
loop_
_entity_poly.entity_id
_entity_poly.type
_entity_poly.pdbx_seq_one_letter_code
_entity_poly.pdbx_strand_id
1 'polypeptide(L)' 'MSGQHTGLTDLPLTEHGEHTARGLGERLKGLTFAKVFTSPLQRARQTSTLIMFWSTTGRTMRTIVAREIR' A
#
# COMPACT_ATOMS: atom_id res chain seq x y z
N MET A 1 0.42 0.83 21.37
CA MET A 1 -0.71 0.81 20.41
C MET A 1 -1.93 1.38 21.13
N SER A 2 -2.67 2.31 20.53
CA SER A 2 -3.77 3.03 21.22
C SER A 2 -5.05 2.22 21.41
N GLY A 3 -5.18 1.04 20.77
CA GLY A 3 -6.36 0.17 20.87
C GLY A 3 -7.65 0.72 20.23
N GLN A 4 -7.55 1.85 19.51
CA GLN A 4 -8.72 2.51 18.94
C GLN A 4 -9.18 1.85 17.65
N HIS A 5 -10.49 1.67 17.51
CA HIS A 5 -11.11 1.28 16.24
C HIS A 5 -11.19 2.47 15.30
N THR A 6 -10.54 2.37 14.14
CA THR A 6 -10.38 3.51 13.21
C THR A 6 -11.36 3.49 12.03
N GLY A 7 -11.97 2.35 11.69
CA GLY A 7 -13.01 2.26 10.65
C GLY A 7 -12.65 2.98 9.34
N LEU A 8 -13.51 3.89 8.90
CA LEU A 8 -13.32 4.72 7.70
C LEU A 8 -12.56 6.04 7.97
N THR A 9 -12.15 6.31 9.21
CA THR A 9 -11.37 7.50 9.54
C THR A 9 -10.09 7.51 8.70
N ASP A 10 -9.86 8.61 7.98
CA ASP A 10 -8.75 8.72 7.03
C ASP A 10 -7.46 9.14 7.72
N LEU A 11 -6.78 8.15 8.30
CA LEU A 11 -5.53 8.34 9.03
C LEU A 11 -4.32 8.01 8.15
N PRO A 12 -3.19 8.72 8.34
CA PRO A 12 -1.91 8.34 7.74
C PRO A 12 -1.38 7.04 8.34
N LEU A 13 -0.39 6.44 7.67
CA LEU A 13 0.46 5.44 8.31
C LEU A 13 1.28 6.06 9.45
N THR A 14 1.54 5.25 10.47
CA THR A 14 2.60 5.54 11.44
C THR A 14 3.96 5.21 10.82
N GLU A 15 5.03 5.78 11.36
CA GLU A 15 6.41 5.46 10.94
C GLU A 15 6.68 3.94 10.96
N HIS A 16 6.27 3.25 12.03
CA HIS A 16 6.37 1.80 12.11
C HIS A 16 5.62 1.10 10.97
N GLY A 17 4.40 1.56 10.66
CA GLY A 17 3.61 1.04 9.54
C GLY A 17 4.29 1.25 8.17
N GLU A 18 4.99 2.38 7.99
CA GLU A 18 5.81 2.59 6.79
C GLU A 18 6.96 1.59 6.73
N HIS A 19 7.73 1.42 7.81
CA HIS A 19 8.82 0.45 7.86
C HIS A 19 8.35 -0.97 7.52
N THR A 20 7.20 -1.38 8.07
CA THR A 20 6.59 -2.68 7.74
C THR A 20 6.24 -2.77 6.25
N ALA A 21 5.64 -1.73 5.67
CA ALA A 21 5.27 -1.72 4.25
C ALA A 21 6.52 -1.79 3.33
N ARG A 22 7.60 -1.09 3.68
CA ARG A 22 8.89 -1.16 2.96
C ARG A 22 9.47 -2.57 3.02
N GLY A 23 9.53 -3.15 4.21
CA GLY A 23 10.04 -4.51 4.41
C GLY A 23 9.22 -5.58 3.68
N LEU A 24 7.90 -5.40 3.56
CA LEU A 24 7.06 -6.26 2.74
C LEU A 24 7.36 -6.10 1.24
N GLY A 25 7.54 -4.88 0.75
CA GLY A 25 7.93 -4.63 -0.64
C GLY A 25 9.23 -5.34 -1.02
N GLU A 26 10.25 -5.22 -0.17
CA GLU A 26 11.53 -5.94 -0.31
C GLU A 26 11.35 -7.45 -0.44
N ARG A 27 10.47 -8.04 0.37
CA ARG A 27 10.18 -9.48 0.35
C ARG A 27 9.42 -9.94 -0.90
N LEU A 28 8.72 -9.03 -1.56
CA LEU A 28 7.94 -9.32 -2.78
C LEU A 28 8.75 -9.07 -4.06
N LYS A 29 10.03 -8.72 -3.96
CA LYS A 29 10.92 -8.56 -5.11
C LYS A 29 10.92 -9.81 -6.00
N GLY A 30 10.84 -9.58 -7.31
CA GLY A 30 10.80 -10.66 -8.32
C GLY A 30 9.39 -11.17 -8.65
N LEU A 31 8.36 -10.79 -7.88
CA LEU A 31 6.98 -11.08 -8.24
C LEU A 31 6.46 -10.05 -9.25
N THR A 32 5.77 -10.54 -10.27
CA THR A 32 5.08 -9.69 -11.24
C THR A 32 3.61 -9.61 -10.88
N PHE A 33 3.13 -8.39 -10.66
CA PHE A 33 1.73 -8.12 -10.38
C PHE A 33 1.05 -7.60 -11.65
N ALA A 34 -0.07 -8.21 -12.04
CA ALA A 34 -0.84 -7.73 -13.18
C ALA A 34 -1.59 -6.42 -12.86
N LYS A 35 -2.15 -6.32 -11.66
CA LYS A 35 -2.90 -5.15 -11.15
C LYS A 35 -2.79 -5.08 -9.63
N VAL A 36 -2.94 -3.87 -9.08
CA VAL A 36 -3.00 -3.62 -7.62
C VAL A 36 -4.27 -2.83 -7.35
N PHE A 37 -5.06 -3.33 -6.39
CA PHE A 37 -6.28 -2.68 -5.93
C PHE A 37 -6.09 -2.21 -4.49
N THR A 38 -6.50 -0.98 -4.21
CA THR A 38 -6.38 -0.40 -2.87
C THR A 38 -7.62 0.37 -2.48
N SER A 39 -7.89 0.44 -1.17
CA SER A 39 -8.96 1.25 -0.61
C SER A 39 -8.73 2.75 -0.88
N PRO A 40 -9.78 3.57 -0.97
CA PRO A 40 -9.66 5.03 -1.00
C PRO A 40 -8.81 5.63 0.12
N LEU A 41 -8.77 4.99 1.29
CA LEU A 41 -8.16 5.56 2.50
C LEU A 41 -6.64 5.74 2.32
N GLN A 42 -6.12 6.84 2.86
CA GLN A 42 -4.74 7.28 2.77
C GLN A 42 -3.78 6.19 3.24
N ARG A 43 -3.98 5.61 4.43
CA ARG A 43 -3.14 4.50 4.91
C ARG A 43 -3.03 3.34 3.91
N ALA A 44 -4.13 2.95 3.27
CA ALA A 44 -4.13 1.83 2.32
C ALA A 44 -3.39 2.19 1.03
N ARG A 45 -3.58 3.43 0.53
CA ARG A 45 -2.82 3.96 -0.61
C ARG A 45 -1.33 4.02 -0.30
N GLN A 46 -0.94 4.61 0.83
CA GLN A 46 0.46 4.71 1.26
C GLN A 46 1.12 3.33 1.40
N THR A 47 0.43 2.36 2.02
CA THR A 47 0.93 0.97 2.11
C THR A 47 1.19 0.39 0.73
N SER A 48 0.20 0.47 -0.19
CA SER A 48 0.36 -0.07 -1.54
C SER A 48 1.50 0.62 -2.30
N THR A 49 1.64 1.94 -2.19
CA THR A 49 2.71 2.69 -2.86
C THR A 49 4.08 2.27 -2.36
N LEU A 50 4.27 2.15 -1.04
CA LEU A 50 5.54 1.70 -0.47
C LEU A 50 5.86 0.27 -0.90
N ILE A 51 4.92 -0.67 -0.76
CA ILE A 51 5.13 -2.07 -1.19
C ILE A 51 5.51 -2.13 -2.66
N MET A 52 4.81 -1.40 -3.53
CA MET A 52 5.06 -1.43 -4.97
C MET A 52 6.40 -0.81 -5.33
N PHE A 53 6.77 0.31 -4.70
CA PHE A 53 8.06 0.96 -4.91
C PHE A 53 9.22 0.03 -4.54
N TRP A 54 9.13 -0.67 -3.42
CA TRP A 54 10.20 -1.55 -2.93
C TRP A 54 10.17 -2.97 -3.50
N SER A 55 9.10 -3.37 -4.22
CA SER A 55 9.01 -4.69 -4.86
C SER A 55 9.35 -4.69 -6.37
N THR A 56 9.15 -3.59 -7.08
CA THR A 56 9.25 -3.58 -8.55
C THR A 56 10.57 -3.02 -9.05
N THR A 57 11.40 -3.89 -9.62
CA THR A 57 12.58 -3.48 -10.40
C THR A 57 12.14 -3.18 -11.84
N GLY A 58 11.85 -1.91 -12.16
CA GLY A 58 11.85 -1.43 -13.56
C GLY A 58 10.56 -1.46 -14.38
N ARG A 59 9.35 -1.47 -13.78
CA ARG A 59 8.09 -1.23 -14.53
C ARG A 59 7.16 -0.25 -13.80
N THR A 60 6.61 0.70 -14.55
CA THR A 60 5.52 1.56 -14.09
C THR A 60 4.23 0.74 -14.05
N MET A 61 3.73 0.46 -12.84
CA MET A 61 2.43 -0.19 -12.64
C MET A 61 1.35 0.82 -12.28
N ARG A 62 0.14 0.59 -12.79
CA ARG A 62 -1.04 1.42 -12.47
C ARG A 62 -1.73 0.85 -11.23
N THR A 63 -1.69 1.59 -10.13
CA THR A 63 -2.52 1.32 -8.96
C THR A 63 -3.94 1.77 -9.25
N ILE A 64 -4.92 0.90 -9.01
CA ILE A 64 -6.34 1.20 -9.18
C ILE A 64 -6.93 1.42 -7.78
N VAL A 65 -7.48 2.61 -7.54
CA VAL A 65 -8.14 2.91 -6.26
C VAL A 65 -9.58 2.45 -6.36
N ALA A 66 -10.12 1.80 -5.33
CA ALA A 66 -11.45 1.18 -5.35
C ALA A 66 -12.62 2.12 -5.74
N ARG A 67 -12.43 3.45 -5.70
CA ARG A 67 -13.39 4.44 -6.21
C ARG A 67 -13.52 4.44 -7.75
N GLU A 68 -12.53 3.91 -8.44
CA GLU A 68 -12.40 3.90 -9.91
C GLU A 68 -12.86 2.56 -10.53
N ILE A 69 -13.26 1.59 -9.71
CA ILE A 69 -13.81 0.30 -10.17
C ILE A 69 -15.32 0.48 -10.31
N ARG A 70 -15.75 1.00 -11.46
CA ARG A 70 -17.16 0.97 -11.87
C ARG A 70 -17.27 0.14 -13.15
#